data_AF-A0A7C5E9Y8-F1
#
_entry.id   AF-A0A7C5E9Y8-F1
#
_cell.length_a   1.000
_cell.length_b   1.000
_cell.length_c   1.000
_cell.angle_alpha   90.00
_cell.angle_beta   90.00
_cell.angle_gamma   90.00
#
_symmetry.space_group_name_H-M   'P 1'
#
loop_
_entity.id
_entity.type
_entity.pdbx_description
1 polymer ?
#
loop_
_entity_poly.entity_id
_entity_poly.type
_entity_poly.pdbx_seq_one_letter_code
_entity_poly.pdbx_strand_id
1 'polypeptide(L)'
;MDILPLTYFLNGLLMIAIPLGLAIFLTRRWKAGWGLWGIGAVTFILSQVGHIPFNLLVQKLMERPLIYWPQAAQTAFWAVFGGLSAGVFEEGARYLALRFWARGARSWRSGVLFGAGHGGAEAILIGFLALATYFFMLIYRQADLATIVPASQLEAARQQLQAYWSVPWYASLLGALERVFALACQVAMAVMVMQVFIRRNWLWLGLAVLYHAAIDGVAVVGMATLGMYWTEALVSVFALASLVIIFALRRAEPSQADASEVASPPLRLPSAPPETAEKLEETRYTE
;
A
#
# COMPACT_ATOMS: atom_id res chain seq x y z
N MET A 1 -25.98 -27.40 1.49
CA MET A 1 -25.07 -26.93 0.43
C MET A 1 -23.82 -26.39 1.12
N ASP A 2 -22.64 -26.85 0.73
CA ASP A 2 -21.38 -26.31 1.22
C ASP A 2 -21.24 -24.88 0.68
N ILE A 3 -21.38 -23.89 1.56
CA ILE A 3 -21.38 -22.46 1.19
C ILE A 3 -19.96 -21.91 1.01
N LEU A 4 -18.94 -22.65 1.48
CA LEU A 4 -17.54 -22.19 1.47
C LEU A 4 -16.99 -21.90 0.09
N PRO A 5 -17.26 -22.72 -0.97
CA PRO A 5 -16.80 -22.37 -2.31
C PRO A 5 -17.30 -21.00 -2.78
N LEU A 6 -18.57 -20.69 -2.48
CA LEU A 6 -19.16 -19.41 -2.82
C LEU A 6 -18.51 -18.26 -2.03
N THR A 7 -18.29 -18.42 -0.73
CA THR A 7 -17.74 -17.35 0.11
C THR A 7 -16.25 -17.12 -0.13
N TYR A 8 -15.46 -18.14 -0.47
CA TYR A 8 -14.08 -17.96 -0.90
C TYR A 8 -13.96 -17.24 -2.24
N PHE A 9 -14.80 -17.62 -3.22
CA PHE A 9 -14.86 -16.90 -4.49
C PHE A 9 -15.28 -15.44 -4.28
N LEU A 10 -16.31 -15.22 -3.48
CA LEU A 10 -16.80 -13.89 -3.14
C LEU A 10 -15.72 -13.06 -2.44
N ASN A 11 -14.94 -13.63 -1.53
CA ASN A 11 -13.84 -12.96 -0.85
C ASN A 11 -12.85 -12.34 -1.84
N GLY A 12 -12.30 -13.16 -2.74
CA GLY A 12 -11.37 -12.67 -3.76
C GLY A 12 -12.00 -11.67 -4.73
N LEU A 13 -13.26 -11.88 -5.11
CA LEU A 13 -14.00 -10.95 -5.97
C LEU A 13 -14.21 -9.59 -5.30
N LEU A 14 -14.59 -9.56 -4.02
CA LEU A 14 -14.82 -8.31 -3.27
C LEU A 14 -13.52 -7.51 -3.11
N MET A 15 -12.39 -8.18 -2.85
CA MET A 15 -11.07 -7.55 -2.77
C MET A 15 -10.68 -6.82 -4.07
N ILE A 16 -11.21 -7.25 -5.22
CA ILE A 16 -10.99 -6.61 -6.52
C ILE A 16 -12.08 -5.56 -6.82
N ALA A 17 -13.35 -5.92 -6.62
CA ALA A 17 -14.49 -5.11 -7.02
C ALA A 17 -14.62 -3.83 -6.17
N ILE A 18 -14.37 -3.90 -4.86
CA ILE A 18 -14.49 -2.75 -3.96
C ILE A 18 -13.51 -1.62 -4.33
N PRO A 19 -12.19 -1.84 -4.44
CA PRO A 19 -11.27 -0.75 -4.79
C PRO A 19 -11.50 -0.21 -6.21
N LEU A 20 -11.89 -1.04 -7.17
CA LEU A 20 -12.28 -0.58 -8.52
C LEU A 20 -13.55 0.26 -8.47
N GLY A 21 -14.55 -0.16 -7.70
CA GLY A 21 -15.78 0.59 -7.47
C GLY A 21 -15.49 1.97 -6.86
N LEU A 22 -14.60 2.03 -5.86
CA LEU A 22 -14.14 3.28 -5.27
C LEU A 22 -13.43 4.16 -6.31
N ALA A 23 -12.54 3.59 -7.12
CA ALA A 23 -11.84 4.33 -8.17
C ALA A 23 -12.81 4.94 -9.20
N ILE A 24 -13.79 4.16 -9.68
CA ILE A 24 -14.84 4.63 -10.59
C ILE A 24 -15.67 5.73 -9.94
N PHE A 25 -16.08 5.54 -8.69
CA PHE A 25 -16.87 6.52 -7.96
C PHE A 25 -16.12 7.85 -7.81
N LEU A 26 -14.87 7.82 -7.33
CA LEU A 26 -14.07 9.03 -7.11
C LEU A 26 -13.75 9.77 -8.41
N THR A 27 -13.32 9.04 -9.46
CA THR A 27 -13.02 9.65 -10.77
C THR A 27 -14.25 10.31 -11.39
N ARG A 28 -15.42 9.67 -11.34
CA ARG A 28 -16.69 10.26 -11.82
C ARG A 28 -17.15 11.43 -10.96
N ARG A 29 -17.15 11.26 -9.62
CA ARG A 29 -17.64 12.26 -8.67
C ARG A 29 -16.83 13.56 -8.69
N TRP A 30 -15.53 13.46 -8.95
CA TRP A 30 -14.61 14.61 -8.99
C TRP A 30 -14.19 15.03 -10.39
N LYS A 31 -14.72 14.38 -11.45
CA LYS A 31 -14.31 14.60 -12.84
C LYS A 31 -12.80 14.51 -13.01
N ALA A 32 -12.17 13.60 -12.26
CA ALA A 32 -10.73 13.39 -12.28
C ALA A 32 -10.36 12.26 -13.24
N GLY A 33 -9.23 12.38 -13.92
CA GLY A 33 -8.71 11.30 -14.76
C GLY A 33 -8.14 10.13 -13.94
N TRP A 34 -8.08 8.95 -14.57
CA TRP A 34 -7.51 7.74 -13.98
C TRP A 34 -5.99 7.81 -13.73
N GLY A 35 -5.30 8.79 -14.34
CA GLY A 35 -3.85 8.91 -14.25
C GLY A 35 -3.32 8.96 -12.81
N LEU A 36 -3.95 9.73 -11.93
CA LEU A 36 -3.48 9.86 -10.55
C LEU A 36 -3.73 8.60 -9.71
N TRP A 37 -4.84 7.90 -9.95
CA TRP A 37 -5.11 6.59 -9.36
C TRP A 37 -4.06 5.57 -9.85
N GLY A 38 -3.77 5.56 -11.16
CA GLY A 38 -2.74 4.70 -11.75
C GLY A 38 -1.34 4.96 -11.21
N ILE A 39 -0.96 6.22 -11.00
CA ILE A 39 0.31 6.58 -10.34
C ILE A 39 0.36 5.97 -8.92
N GLY A 40 -0.73 6.08 -8.15
CA GLY A 40 -0.82 5.43 -6.83
C GLY A 40 -0.64 3.92 -6.91
N ALA A 41 -1.31 3.27 -7.86
CA ALA A 41 -1.21 1.83 -8.07
C ALA A 41 0.22 1.37 -8.40
N VAL A 42 0.89 2.05 -9.33
CA VAL A 42 2.29 1.77 -9.70
C VAL A 42 3.23 2.05 -8.52
N THR A 43 2.93 3.06 -7.70
CA THR A 43 3.73 3.38 -6.51
C THR A 43 3.74 2.22 -5.51
N PHE A 44 2.59 1.60 -5.25
CA PHE A 44 2.53 0.39 -4.41
C PHE A 44 3.41 -0.71 -5.00
N ILE A 45 3.24 -1.04 -6.28
CA ILE A 45 4.01 -2.12 -6.92
C ILE A 45 5.52 -1.86 -6.81
N LEU A 46 5.98 -0.64 -7.08
CA LEU A 46 7.40 -0.29 -7.01
C LEU A 46 7.96 -0.31 -5.60
N SER A 47 7.16 0.05 -4.59
CA SER A 47 7.58 -0.09 -3.19
C SER A 47 7.92 -1.54 -2.84
N GLN A 48 7.14 -2.50 -3.38
CA GLN A 48 7.35 -3.92 -3.14
C GLN A 48 8.62 -4.48 -3.81
N VAL A 49 9.07 -3.88 -4.92
CA VAL A 49 10.30 -4.29 -5.63
C VAL A 49 11.52 -4.19 -4.72
N GLY A 50 11.59 -3.18 -3.84
CA GLY A 50 12.65 -3.06 -2.84
C GLY A 50 12.32 -3.77 -1.53
N HIS A 51 11.08 -3.63 -1.06
CA HIS A 51 10.63 -4.12 0.24
C HIS A 51 10.73 -5.64 0.38
N ILE A 52 10.24 -6.40 -0.60
CA ILE A 52 10.23 -7.87 -0.56
C ILE A 52 11.65 -8.45 -0.48
N PRO A 53 12.59 -8.15 -1.41
CA PRO A 53 13.93 -8.72 -1.34
C PRO A 53 14.70 -8.26 -0.09
N PHE A 54 14.47 -7.04 0.40
CA PHE A 54 15.06 -6.56 1.64
C PHE A 54 14.62 -7.39 2.85
N ASN A 55 13.31 -7.61 3.02
CA ASN A 55 12.80 -8.43 4.13
C ASN A 55 13.23 -9.90 4.00
N LEU A 56 13.28 -10.45 2.78
CA LEU A 56 13.81 -11.80 2.55
C LEU A 56 15.29 -11.94 2.92
N LEU A 57 16.11 -10.91 2.65
CA LEU A 57 17.51 -10.90 3.07
C LEU A 57 17.62 -10.91 4.60
N VAL A 58 16.85 -10.06 5.28
CA VAL A 58 16.85 -9.97 6.74
C VAL A 58 16.39 -11.28 7.36
N GLN A 59 15.32 -11.87 6.84
CA GLN A 59 14.85 -13.18 7.28
C GLN A 59 15.95 -14.25 7.17
N LYS A 60 16.62 -14.35 6.02
CA LYS A 60 17.74 -15.29 5.82
C LYS A 60 18.91 -15.06 6.77
N LEU A 61 19.16 -13.81 7.19
CA LEU A 61 20.21 -13.49 8.17
C LEU A 61 19.80 -13.94 9.58
N MET A 62 18.52 -13.82 9.92
CA MET A 62 17.97 -14.24 11.22
C MET A 62 17.86 -15.76 11.37
N GLU A 63 17.56 -16.47 10.28
CA GLU A 63 17.45 -17.95 10.28
C GLU A 63 18.81 -18.66 10.36
N ARG A 64 19.93 -17.92 10.40
CA ARG A 64 21.25 -18.52 10.56
C ARG A 64 21.35 -19.19 11.93
N PRO A 65 21.95 -20.39 12.03
CA PRO A 65 21.99 -21.22 13.25
C PRO A 65 22.80 -20.61 14.41
N LEU A 66 23.30 -19.39 14.28
CA LEU A 66 24.16 -18.74 15.26
C LEU A 66 23.37 -18.10 16.42
N ILE A 67 22.06 -17.85 16.28
CA ILE A 67 21.25 -17.24 17.35
C ILE A 67 19.86 -17.89 17.41
N TYR A 68 19.56 -18.61 18.49
CA TYR A 68 18.19 -19.07 18.78
C TYR A 68 17.39 -17.94 19.44
N TRP A 69 16.32 -17.50 18.79
CA TRP A 69 15.39 -16.52 19.34
C TRP A 69 14.13 -17.22 19.81
N PRO A 70 13.66 -16.98 21.05
CA PRO A 70 12.34 -17.41 21.48
C PRO A 70 11.25 -16.86 20.53
N GLN A 71 10.16 -17.60 20.34
CA GLN A 71 9.09 -17.22 19.41
C GLN A 71 8.55 -15.80 19.69
N ALA A 72 8.38 -15.45 20.97
CA ALA A 72 7.94 -14.10 21.37
C ALA A 72 8.92 -13.00 20.93
N ALA A 73 10.23 -13.26 20.97
CA ALA A 73 11.23 -12.31 20.51
C ALA A 73 11.21 -12.16 18.98
N GLN A 74 10.97 -13.26 18.25
CA GLN A 74 10.79 -13.22 16.79
C GLN A 74 9.54 -12.43 16.40
N THR A 75 8.41 -12.65 17.07
CA THR A 75 7.18 -11.88 16.87
C THR A 75 7.39 -10.40 17.16
N ALA A 76 8.01 -10.06 18.29
CA ALA A 76 8.28 -8.67 18.65
C ALA A 76 9.23 -8.00 17.63
N PHE A 77 10.25 -8.72 17.16
CA PHE A 77 11.12 -8.24 16.10
C PHE A 77 10.34 -7.95 14.83
N TRP A 78 9.58 -8.92 14.31
CA TRP A 78 8.85 -8.74 13.05
C TRP A 78 7.72 -7.72 13.15
N ALA A 79 7.10 -7.56 14.32
CA ALA A 79 6.12 -6.50 14.54
C ALA A 79 6.76 -5.10 14.39
N VAL A 80 7.94 -4.89 14.97
CA VAL A 80 8.62 -3.59 14.92
C VAL A 80 9.37 -3.41 13.60
N PHE A 81 10.25 -4.34 13.27
CA PHE A 81 11.09 -4.29 12.07
C PHE A 81 10.25 -4.41 10.80
N GLY A 82 9.35 -5.39 10.73
CA GLY A 82 8.52 -5.60 9.55
C GLY A 82 7.61 -4.40 9.29
N GLY A 83 6.94 -3.90 10.33
CA GLY A 83 6.10 -2.70 10.21
C GLY A 83 6.90 -1.45 9.83
N LEU A 84 8.07 -1.22 10.43
CA LEU A 84 8.93 -0.09 10.05
C LEU A 84 9.46 -0.23 8.63
N SER A 85 9.84 -1.45 8.22
CA SER A 85 10.28 -1.74 6.85
C SER A 85 9.18 -1.38 5.86
N ALA A 86 7.96 -1.89 6.07
CA ALA A 86 6.80 -1.58 5.23
C ALA A 86 6.54 -0.07 5.18
N GLY A 87 6.49 0.60 6.33
CA GLY A 87 6.31 2.05 6.41
C GLY A 87 7.38 2.83 5.64
N VAL A 88 8.66 2.49 5.79
CA VAL A 88 9.75 3.18 5.09
C VAL A 88 9.67 2.99 3.58
N PHE A 89 9.50 1.76 3.11
CA PHE A 89 9.46 1.46 1.68
C PHE A 89 8.22 2.04 1.01
N GLU A 90 7.05 1.86 1.61
CA GLU A 90 5.81 2.33 1.01
C GLU A 90 5.66 3.85 1.11
N GLU A 91 5.85 4.45 2.30
CA GLU A 91 5.72 5.91 2.44
C GLU A 91 6.84 6.64 1.70
N GLY A 92 8.04 6.06 1.67
CA GLY A 92 9.14 6.55 0.84
C GLY A 92 8.77 6.55 -0.64
N ALA A 93 8.19 5.46 -1.16
CA ALA A 93 7.70 5.41 -2.53
C ALA A 93 6.58 6.44 -2.79
N ARG A 94 5.61 6.59 -1.87
CA ARG A 94 4.57 7.64 -1.97
C ARG A 94 5.17 9.04 -2.04
N TYR A 95 6.15 9.33 -1.18
CA TYR A 95 6.86 10.60 -1.21
C TYR A 95 7.54 10.83 -2.56
N LEU A 96 8.30 9.85 -3.07
CA LEU A 96 8.99 9.96 -4.36
C LEU A 96 8.02 10.14 -5.53
N ALA A 97 6.93 9.38 -5.58
CA ALA A 97 5.91 9.50 -6.62
C ALA A 97 5.24 10.88 -6.59
N LEU A 98 4.85 11.39 -5.42
CA LEU A 98 4.27 12.72 -5.26
C LEU A 98 5.27 13.86 -5.55
N ARG A 99 6.57 13.62 -5.29
CA ARG A 99 7.65 14.57 -5.55
C ARG A 99 8.03 14.66 -7.03
N PHE A 100 8.01 13.54 -7.75
CA PHE A 100 8.59 13.46 -9.09
C PHE A 100 7.56 13.26 -10.19
N TRP A 101 6.51 12.48 -9.98
CA TRP A 101 5.51 12.14 -11.00
C TRP A 101 4.24 12.96 -10.88
N ALA A 102 3.73 13.14 -9.65
CA ALA A 102 2.49 13.87 -9.37
C ALA A 102 2.77 15.26 -8.78
N ARG A 103 3.68 16.03 -9.40
CA ARG A 103 4.14 17.34 -8.89
C ARG A 103 3.03 18.39 -8.72
N GLY A 104 2.04 18.39 -9.62
CA GLY A 104 0.90 19.30 -9.56
C GLY A 104 -0.25 18.83 -8.67
N ALA A 105 -0.20 17.59 -8.17
CA ALA A 105 -1.25 17.02 -7.34
C ALA A 105 -1.09 17.56 -5.91
N ARG A 106 -1.69 18.72 -5.60
CA ARG A 106 -1.53 19.41 -4.31
C ARG A 106 -2.85 19.74 -3.62
N SER A 107 -3.85 18.86 -3.81
CA SER A 107 -5.15 18.98 -3.16
C SER A 107 -5.50 17.75 -2.33
N TRP A 108 -6.51 17.91 -1.47
CA TRP A 108 -7.04 16.81 -0.68
C TRP A 108 -7.62 15.71 -1.57
N ARG A 109 -8.44 16.05 -2.57
CA ARG A 109 -8.97 15.08 -3.54
C ARG A 109 -7.86 14.33 -4.27
N SER A 110 -6.79 15.03 -4.65
CA SER A 110 -5.62 14.39 -5.27
C SER A 110 -4.97 13.37 -4.34
N GLY A 111 -4.76 13.71 -3.06
CA GLY A 111 -4.22 12.78 -2.07
C GLY A 111 -5.10 11.55 -1.89
N VAL A 112 -6.42 11.74 -1.81
CA VAL A 112 -7.37 10.63 -1.67
C VAL A 112 -7.38 9.73 -2.91
N LEU A 113 -7.41 10.30 -4.12
CA LEU A 113 -7.43 9.51 -5.36
C LEU A 113 -6.12 8.74 -5.56
N PHE A 114 -4.97 9.36 -5.25
CA PHE A 114 -3.67 8.70 -5.26
C PHE A 114 -3.62 7.55 -4.24
N GLY A 115 -4.04 7.79 -2.99
CA GLY A 115 -4.09 6.76 -1.95
C GLY A 115 -5.04 5.61 -2.27
N ALA A 116 -6.19 5.90 -2.89
CA ALA A 116 -7.13 4.88 -3.37
C ALA A 116 -6.53 4.04 -4.50
N GLY A 117 -5.59 4.61 -5.28
CA GLY A 117 -4.76 3.89 -6.23
C GLY A 117 -3.80 2.93 -5.56
N HIS A 118 -3.05 3.43 -4.58
CA HIS A 118 -2.06 2.66 -3.82
C HIS A 118 -2.69 1.48 -3.09
N GLY A 119 -3.63 1.74 -2.17
CA GLY A 119 -4.32 0.68 -1.43
C GLY A 119 -5.24 -0.16 -2.32
N GLY A 120 -5.73 0.40 -3.42
CA GLY A 120 -6.53 -0.33 -4.39
C GLY A 120 -5.73 -1.39 -5.13
N ALA A 121 -4.51 -1.06 -5.58
CA ALA A 121 -3.62 -2.02 -6.23
C ALA A 121 -3.22 -3.16 -5.29
N GLU A 122 -2.93 -2.85 -4.03
CA GLU A 122 -2.67 -3.86 -2.99
C GLU A 122 -3.86 -4.82 -2.85
N ALA A 123 -5.06 -4.29 -2.64
CA ALA A 123 -6.27 -5.11 -2.50
C ALA A 123 -6.56 -5.96 -3.74
N ILE A 124 -6.38 -5.40 -4.95
CA ILE A 124 -6.57 -6.12 -6.21
C ILE A 124 -5.56 -7.27 -6.35
N LEU A 125 -4.27 -7.03 -6.10
CA LEU A 125 -3.21 -8.03 -6.24
C LEU A 125 -3.41 -9.18 -5.24
N ILE A 126 -3.71 -8.87 -3.98
CA ILE A 126 -3.99 -9.90 -2.97
C ILE A 126 -5.32 -10.61 -3.30
N GLY A 127 -6.32 -9.91 -3.84
CA GLY A 127 -7.57 -10.51 -4.32
C GLY A 127 -7.36 -11.53 -5.43
N PHE A 128 -6.49 -11.22 -6.41
CA PHE A 128 -6.07 -12.18 -7.44
C PHE A 128 -5.35 -13.39 -6.83
N LEU A 129 -4.45 -13.18 -5.87
CA LEU A 129 -3.78 -14.29 -5.19
C LEU A 129 -4.77 -15.17 -4.40
N ALA A 130 -5.77 -14.56 -3.76
CA ALA A 130 -6.83 -15.28 -3.07
C ALA A 130 -7.68 -16.12 -4.04
N LEU A 131 -8.04 -15.56 -5.21
CA LEU A 131 -8.74 -16.30 -6.25
C LEU A 131 -7.90 -17.43 -6.83
N ALA A 132 -6.62 -17.19 -7.10
CA ALA A 132 -5.70 -18.23 -7.57
C ALA A 132 -5.61 -19.38 -6.55
N THR A 133 -5.44 -19.05 -5.27
CA THR A 133 -5.44 -20.04 -4.18
C THR A 133 -6.76 -20.81 -4.14
N TYR A 134 -7.90 -20.12 -4.25
CA TYR A 134 -9.21 -20.76 -4.30
C TYR A 134 -9.33 -21.78 -5.46
N PHE A 135 -8.92 -21.41 -6.67
CA PHE A 135 -8.96 -22.32 -7.82
C PHE A 135 -8.01 -23.51 -7.65
N PHE A 136 -6.82 -23.31 -7.11
CA PHE A 136 -5.92 -24.43 -6.79
C PHE A 136 -6.54 -25.36 -5.73
N MET A 137 -7.13 -24.82 -4.67
CA MET A 137 -7.79 -25.63 -3.63
C MET A 137 -9.02 -26.39 -4.17
N LEU A 138 -9.73 -25.84 -5.16
CA LEU A 138 -10.81 -26.56 -5.86
C LEU A 138 -10.27 -27.74 -6.69
N ILE A 139 -9.19 -27.52 -7.44
CA ILE A 139 -8.55 -28.57 -8.24
C ILE A 139 -8.04 -29.68 -7.31
N TYR A 140 -7.32 -29.32 -6.25
CA TYR A 140 -6.77 -30.27 -5.28
C TYR A 140 -7.84 -31.04 -4.50
N ARG A 141 -9.01 -30.45 -4.29
CA ARG A 141 -10.16 -31.15 -3.67
C ARG A 141 -10.63 -32.36 -4.48
N GLN A 142 -10.39 -32.38 -5.79
CA GLN A 142 -10.85 -33.44 -6.70
C GLN A 142 -9.72 -34.34 -7.20
N ALA A 143 -8.46 -33.96 -6.95
CA ALA A 143 -7.29 -34.68 -7.44
C ALA A 143 -6.83 -35.76 -6.46
N ASP A 144 -6.13 -36.79 -6.97
CA ASP A 144 -5.36 -37.68 -6.11
C ASP A 144 -4.03 -37.01 -5.73
N LEU A 145 -3.98 -36.45 -4.52
CA LEU A 145 -2.80 -35.76 -4.00
C LEU A 145 -1.54 -36.64 -4.01
N ALA A 146 -1.66 -37.96 -3.92
CA ALA A 146 -0.50 -38.87 -3.95
C ALA A 146 0.27 -38.82 -5.28
N THR A 147 -0.38 -38.31 -6.33
CA THR A 147 0.23 -38.11 -7.66
C THR A 147 0.86 -36.73 -7.86
N ILE A 148 0.56 -35.78 -6.97
CA ILE A 148 0.95 -34.36 -7.10
C ILE A 148 2.09 -34.02 -6.14
N VAL A 149 2.04 -34.54 -4.91
CA VAL A 149 3.02 -34.22 -3.87
C VAL A 149 3.85 -35.45 -3.47
N PRO A 150 5.10 -35.27 -3.04
CA PRO A 150 5.91 -36.37 -2.51
C PRO A 150 5.23 -37.07 -1.34
N ALA A 151 5.46 -38.38 -1.19
CA ALA A 151 4.87 -39.17 -0.10
C ALA A 151 5.16 -38.59 1.30
N SER A 152 6.31 -37.96 1.50
CA SER A 152 6.70 -37.30 2.76
C SER A 152 5.86 -36.05 3.10
N GLN A 153 5.20 -35.44 2.11
CA GLN A 153 4.38 -34.23 2.27
C GLN A 153 2.88 -34.50 2.12
N LEU A 154 2.49 -35.72 1.73
CA LEU A 154 1.11 -36.07 1.41
C LEU A 154 0.14 -35.80 2.57
N GLU A 155 0.53 -36.17 3.78
CA GLU A 155 -0.32 -35.96 4.97
C GLU A 155 -0.45 -34.47 5.32
N ALA A 156 0.64 -33.70 5.22
CA ALA A 156 0.61 -32.26 5.43
C ALA A 156 -0.29 -31.56 4.37
N ALA A 157 -0.21 -31.99 3.11
CA ALA A 157 -1.05 -31.47 2.03
C ALA A 157 -2.53 -31.78 2.27
N ARG A 158 -2.87 -32.99 2.74
CA ARG A 158 -4.24 -33.36 3.12
C ARG A 158 -4.76 -32.51 4.27
N GLN A 159 -3.95 -32.31 5.31
CA GLN A 159 -4.30 -31.47 6.45
C GLN A 159 -4.53 -30.01 6.04
N GLN A 160 -3.68 -29.45 5.18
CA GLN A 160 -3.85 -28.09 4.68
C GLN A 160 -5.13 -27.93 3.85
N LEU A 161 -5.42 -28.89 2.97
CA LEU A 161 -6.65 -28.88 2.16
C LEU A 161 -7.90 -29.00 3.05
N GLN A 162 -7.87 -29.88 4.07
CA GLN A 162 -8.96 -30.02 5.02
C GLN A 162 -9.15 -28.75 5.86
N ALA A 163 -8.06 -28.14 6.34
CA ALA A 163 -8.10 -26.89 7.09
C ALA A 163 -8.73 -25.75 6.28
N TYR A 164 -8.39 -25.65 4.99
CA TYR A 164 -8.98 -24.67 4.08
C TYR A 164 -10.51 -24.84 3.94
N TRP A 165 -11.00 -26.08 3.81
CA TRP A 165 -12.43 -26.36 3.64
C TRP A 165 -13.21 -26.57 4.94
N SER A 166 -12.64 -26.26 6.11
CA SER A 166 -13.28 -26.48 7.42
C SER A 166 -13.47 -25.20 8.25
N VAL A 167 -13.08 -24.04 7.72
CA VAL A 167 -13.32 -22.77 8.40
C VAL A 167 -14.82 -22.43 8.45
N PRO A 168 -15.29 -21.64 9.44
CA PRO A 168 -16.61 -21.04 9.38
C PRO A 168 -16.77 -20.16 8.13
N TRP A 169 -17.94 -20.16 7.50
CA TRP A 169 -18.16 -19.46 6.22
C TRP A 169 -17.84 -17.96 6.26
N TYR A 170 -18.06 -17.30 7.40
CA TYR A 170 -17.77 -15.88 7.57
C TYR A 170 -16.26 -15.64 7.70
N ALA A 171 -15.50 -16.63 8.18
CA ALA A 171 -14.05 -16.54 8.30
C ALA A 171 -13.37 -16.49 6.91
N SER A 172 -13.97 -17.08 5.87
CA SER A 172 -13.43 -17.02 4.52
C SER A 172 -13.55 -15.62 3.88
N LEU A 173 -14.38 -14.73 4.43
CA LEU A 173 -14.61 -13.36 3.94
C LEU A 173 -13.73 -12.31 4.64
N LEU A 174 -12.94 -12.74 5.62
CA LEU A 174 -12.09 -11.86 6.43
C LEU A 174 -11.04 -11.12 5.60
N GLY A 175 -10.48 -11.78 4.57
CA GLY A 175 -9.56 -11.12 3.65
C GLY A 175 -10.17 -9.86 3.00
N ALA A 176 -11.41 -9.95 2.51
CA ALA A 176 -12.12 -8.81 1.93
C ALA A 176 -12.39 -7.71 2.95
N LEU A 177 -12.78 -8.08 4.17
CA LEU A 177 -13.01 -7.13 5.26
C LEU A 177 -11.73 -6.37 5.62
N GLU A 178 -10.64 -7.10 5.82
CA GLU A 178 -9.32 -6.54 6.12
C GLU A 178 -8.85 -5.59 5.01
N ARG A 179 -9.09 -5.92 3.74
CA ARG A 179 -8.74 -5.03 2.61
C ARG A 179 -9.55 -3.73 2.62
N VAL A 180 -10.81 -3.73 3.06
CA VAL A 180 -11.58 -2.48 3.24
C VAL A 180 -10.95 -1.60 4.30
N PHE A 181 -10.53 -2.19 5.43
CA PHE A 181 -9.85 -1.47 6.50
C PHE A 181 -8.49 -0.93 6.04
N ALA A 182 -7.67 -1.78 5.43
CA ALA A 182 -6.38 -1.41 4.86
C ALA A 182 -6.52 -0.29 3.83
N LEU A 183 -7.53 -0.34 2.95
CA LEU A 183 -7.77 0.71 1.96
C LEU A 183 -8.01 2.09 2.62
N ALA A 184 -8.75 2.15 3.73
CA ALA A 184 -8.92 3.40 4.48
C ALA A 184 -7.59 3.89 5.06
N CYS A 185 -6.79 2.99 5.63
CA CYS A 185 -5.45 3.32 6.14
C CYS A 185 -4.52 3.85 5.05
N GLN A 186 -4.47 3.16 3.90
CA GLN A 186 -3.66 3.52 2.75
C GLN A 186 -4.02 4.91 2.19
N VAL A 187 -5.31 5.23 2.13
CA VAL A 187 -5.80 6.56 1.75
C VAL A 187 -5.38 7.62 2.77
N ALA A 188 -5.49 7.34 4.06
CA ALA A 188 -5.08 8.29 5.11
C ALA A 188 -3.59 8.61 5.05
N MET A 189 -2.74 7.59 4.92
CA MET A 189 -1.28 7.76 4.83
C MET A 189 -0.88 8.54 3.58
N ALA A 190 -1.51 8.28 2.43
CA ALA A 190 -1.33 9.10 1.24
C ALA A 190 -1.70 10.58 1.46
N VAL A 191 -2.79 10.87 2.16
CA VAL A 191 -3.19 12.24 2.53
C VAL A 191 -2.19 12.86 3.51
N MET A 192 -1.63 12.09 4.44
CA MET A 192 -0.57 12.54 5.35
C MET A 192 0.71 12.87 4.59
N VAL A 193 1.22 11.98 3.73
CA VAL A 193 2.42 12.24 2.91
C VAL A 193 2.20 13.45 1.99
N MET A 194 0.99 13.66 1.47
CA MET A 194 0.66 14.87 0.71
C MET A 194 0.88 16.17 1.52
N GLN A 195 0.68 16.15 2.84
CA GLN A 195 0.94 17.31 3.70
C GLN A 195 2.41 17.72 3.73
N VAL A 196 3.36 16.82 3.42
CA VAL A 196 4.78 17.17 3.28
C VAL A 196 4.95 18.29 2.26
N PHE A 197 4.22 18.23 1.14
CA PHE A 197 4.30 19.22 0.08
C PHE A 197 3.42 20.44 0.32
N ILE A 198 2.20 20.22 0.83
CA ILE A 198 1.25 21.32 1.08
C ILE A 198 1.73 22.21 2.24
N ARG A 199 2.29 21.62 3.30
CA ARG A 199 2.74 22.34 4.50
C ARG A 199 4.25 22.52 4.58
N ARG A 200 5.01 21.97 3.62
CA ARG A 200 6.48 22.01 3.59
C ARG A 200 7.14 21.49 4.87
N ASN A 201 6.53 20.47 5.48
CA ASN A 201 6.98 19.91 6.75
C ASN A 201 7.17 18.39 6.64
N TRP A 202 8.41 17.95 6.79
CA TRP A 202 8.82 16.54 6.70
C TRP A 202 8.29 15.66 7.84
N LEU A 203 7.87 16.26 8.96
CA LEU A 203 7.26 15.52 10.07
C LEU A 203 6.07 14.68 9.60
N TRP A 204 5.33 15.12 8.59
CA TRP A 204 4.20 14.37 8.03
C TRP A 204 4.61 13.05 7.39
N LEU A 205 5.82 12.96 6.81
CA LEU A 205 6.34 11.71 6.29
C LEU A 205 6.67 10.76 7.45
N GLY A 206 7.37 11.26 8.48
CA GLY A 206 7.68 10.47 9.66
C GLY A 206 6.42 9.96 10.36
N LEU A 207 5.38 10.79 10.49
CA LEU A 207 4.10 10.38 11.05
C LEU A 207 3.41 9.30 10.20
N ALA A 208 3.46 9.40 8.87
CA ALA A 208 2.90 8.36 8.00
C ALA A 208 3.65 7.04 8.17
N VAL A 209 4.99 7.07 8.22
CA VAL A 209 5.83 5.87 8.42
C VAL A 209 5.50 5.21 9.77
N LEU A 210 5.43 5.99 10.84
CA LEU A 210 5.12 5.47 12.17
C LEU A 210 3.70 4.94 12.27
N TYR A 211 2.73 5.60 11.62
CA TYR A 211 1.35 5.13 11.59
C TYR A 211 1.22 3.79 10.83
N HIS A 212 1.88 3.68 9.68
CA HIS A 212 1.97 2.43 8.93
C HIS A 212 2.58 1.31 9.77
N ALA A 213 3.74 1.57 10.37
CA ALA A 213 4.44 0.60 11.20
C ALA A 213 3.62 0.15 12.41
N ALA A 214 2.83 1.06 13.01
CA ALA A 214 1.94 0.73 14.11
C ALA A 214 0.81 -0.21 13.68
N ILE A 215 0.19 0.02 12.52
CA ILE A 215 -0.87 -0.86 12.00
C ILE A 215 -0.33 -2.28 11.79
N ASP A 216 0.79 -2.40 11.07
CA ASP A 216 1.39 -3.70 10.73
C ASP A 216 1.91 -4.41 11.98
N GLY A 217 2.57 -3.67 12.88
CA GLY A 217 3.06 -4.23 14.14
C GLY A 217 1.93 -4.75 15.02
N VAL A 218 0.82 -4.01 15.14
CA VAL A 218 -0.37 -4.46 15.85
C VAL A 218 -1.00 -5.67 15.17
N ALA A 219 -1.03 -5.70 13.83
CA ALA A 219 -1.54 -6.86 13.09
C ALA A 219 -0.70 -8.12 13.38
N VAL A 220 0.64 -8.01 13.35
CA VAL A 220 1.57 -9.11 13.64
C VAL A 220 1.40 -9.63 15.07
N VAL A 221 1.41 -8.73 16.06
CA VAL A 221 1.24 -9.12 17.48
C VAL A 221 -0.15 -9.69 17.72
N GLY A 222 -1.18 -9.07 17.17
CA GLY A 222 -2.57 -9.52 17.30
C GLY A 222 -2.75 -10.92 16.74
N MET A 223 -2.22 -11.20 15.54
CA MET A 223 -2.30 -12.53 14.95
C MET A 223 -1.61 -13.59 15.80
N ALA A 224 -0.48 -13.25 16.42
CA ALA A 224 0.28 -14.17 17.26
C ALA A 224 -0.34 -14.42 18.64
N THR A 225 -1.15 -13.49 19.17
CA THR A 225 -1.59 -13.51 20.58
C THR A 225 -3.10 -13.54 20.79
N LEU A 226 -3.88 -12.96 19.88
CA LEU A 226 -5.33 -12.76 20.03
C LEU A 226 -6.14 -13.54 18.99
N GLY A 227 -5.51 -13.95 17.88
CA GLY A 227 -6.17 -14.62 16.76
C GLY A 227 -6.88 -13.66 15.80
N MET A 228 -7.32 -14.19 14.65
CA MET A 228 -7.74 -13.38 13.50
C MET A 228 -8.87 -12.37 13.80
N TYR A 229 -9.90 -12.76 14.53
CA TYR A 229 -11.07 -11.88 14.77
C TYR A 229 -10.73 -10.65 15.62
N TRP A 230 -9.90 -10.82 16.65
CA TRP A 230 -9.49 -9.70 17.51
C TRP A 230 -8.46 -8.82 16.80
N THR A 231 -7.58 -9.41 15.98
CA THR A 231 -6.69 -8.63 15.12
C THR A 231 -7.48 -7.74 14.18
N GLU A 232 -8.50 -8.26 13.51
CA GLU A 232 -9.35 -7.46 12.64
C GLU A 232 -10.08 -6.35 13.38
N ALA A 233 -10.58 -6.63 14.59
CA ALA A 233 -11.18 -5.60 15.43
C ALA A 233 -10.18 -4.47 15.71
N LEU A 234 -8.93 -4.78 16.04
CA LEU A 234 -7.87 -3.78 16.23
C LEU A 234 -7.57 -3.00 14.93
N VAL A 235 -7.43 -3.67 13.80
CA VAL A 235 -7.20 -3.03 12.50
C VAL A 235 -8.39 -2.14 12.10
N SER A 236 -9.62 -2.53 12.46
CA SER A 236 -10.81 -1.71 12.23
C SER A 236 -10.77 -0.38 13.00
N VAL A 237 -10.18 -0.36 14.21
CA VAL A 237 -9.97 0.88 14.98
C VAL A 237 -9.01 1.82 14.24
N PHE A 238 -7.93 1.29 13.66
CA PHE A 238 -7.05 2.07 12.79
C PHE A 238 -7.77 2.57 11.54
N ALA A 239 -8.63 1.76 10.92
CA ALA A 239 -9.41 2.21 9.78
C ALA A 239 -10.35 3.37 10.14
N LEU A 240 -11.02 3.31 11.30
CA LEU A 240 -11.85 4.41 11.80
C LEU A 240 -11.01 5.67 12.09
N ALA A 241 -9.85 5.53 12.74
CA ALA A 241 -8.91 6.63 12.95
C ALA A 241 -8.43 7.22 11.61
N SER A 242 -8.20 6.38 10.60
CA SER A 242 -7.83 6.78 9.25
C SER A 242 -8.93 7.58 8.56
N LEU A 243 -10.21 7.21 8.73
CA LEU A 243 -11.32 8.04 8.26
C LEU A 243 -11.30 9.42 8.94
N VAL A 244 -11.07 9.48 10.25
CA VAL A 244 -10.93 10.74 10.98
C VAL A 244 -9.78 11.58 10.41
N ILE A 245 -8.59 10.98 10.17
CA ILE A 245 -7.44 11.67 9.57
C ILE A 245 -7.79 12.20 8.17
N ILE A 246 -8.41 11.39 7.32
CA ILE A 246 -8.81 11.78 5.97
C ILE A 246 -9.71 13.02 6.02
N PHE A 247 -10.75 13.02 6.85
CA PHE A 247 -11.68 14.14 6.92
C PHE A 247 -11.13 15.35 7.68
N ALA A 248 -10.32 15.15 8.73
CA ALA A 248 -9.69 16.24 9.48
C ALA A 248 -8.65 17.00 8.66
N LEU A 249 -7.99 16.33 7.72
CA LEU A 249 -7.04 16.96 6.78
C LEU A 249 -7.71 17.50 5.51
N ARG A 250 -9.04 17.45 5.42
CA ARG A 250 -9.78 18.03 4.29
C ARG A 250 -9.65 19.54 4.31
N ARG A 251 -9.12 20.08 3.20
CA ARG A 251 -9.01 21.52 2.94
C ARG A 251 -9.90 21.91 1.77
N ALA A 252 -10.16 23.21 1.63
CA ALA A 252 -10.78 23.74 0.41
C ALA A 252 -9.93 23.35 -0.81
N GLU A 253 -10.59 22.96 -1.90
CA GLU A 253 -9.88 22.62 -3.13
C GLU A 253 -9.28 23.90 -3.75
N PRO A 254 -8.02 23.87 -4.24
CA PRO A 254 -7.42 25.01 -4.91
C PRO A 254 -8.29 25.48 -6.08
N SER A 255 -8.40 26.79 -6.28
CA SER A 255 -9.12 27.34 -7.42
C SER A 255 -8.36 27.03 -8.73
N GLN A 256 -9.05 27.14 -9.87
CA GLN A 256 -8.40 26.95 -11.18
C GLN A 256 -7.26 27.96 -11.42
N ALA A 257 -7.33 29.16 -10.82
CA ALA A 257 -6.26 30.15 -10.86
C ALA A 257 -5.01 29.65 -10.09
N ASP A 258 -5.20 29.15 -8.86
CA ASP A 258 -4.11 28.62 -8.03
C ASP A 258 -3.42 27.40 -8.69
N ALA A 259 -4.21 26.55 -9.36
CA ALA A 259 -3.68 25.39 -10.08
C ALA A 259 -2.80 25.77 -11.29
N SER A 260 -3.13 26.89 -11.95
CA SER A 260 -2.40 27.39 -13.12
C SER A 260 -1.08 28.05 -12.74
N GLU A 261 -1.02 28.72 -11.59
CA GLU A 261 0.19 29.33 -11.04
C GLU A 261 1.24 28.26 -10.66
N VAL A 262 0.81 27.16 -10.02
CA VAL A 262 1.68 26.01 -9.67
C VAL A 262 2.22 25.28 -10.91
N ALA A 263 1.48 25.32 -12.03
CA ALA A 263 1.87 24.68 -13.30
C ALA A 263 2.76 25.57 -14.19
N SER A 264 3.06 26.80 -13.77
CA SER A 264 3.89 27.71 -14.57
C SER A 264 5.29 27.12 -14.79
N PRO A 265 5.83 27.11 -16.03
CA PRO A 265 7.21 26.74 -16.29
C PRO A 265 8.15 27.62 -15.46
N PRO A 266 9.40 27.18 -15.16
CA PRO A 266 10.38 28.08 -14.58
C PRO A 266 10.43 29.36 -15.41
N LEU A 267 10.45 30.52 -14.73
CA LEU A 267 10.60 31.84 -15.34
C LEU A 267 11.59 31.70 -16.50
N ARG A 268 11.13 31.93 -17.74
CA ARG A 268 12.05 32.11 -18.85
C ARG A 268 12.89 33.32 -18.46
N LEU A 269 14.12 33.06 -18.03
CA LEU A 269 15.13 34.12 -17.95
C LEU A 269 15.10 34.82 -19.31
N PRO A 270 15.09 36.16 -19.36
CA PRO A 270 15.28 36.86 -20.61
C PRO A 270 16.47 36.22 -21.32
N SER A 271 16.31 35.83 -22.58
CA SER A 271 17.42 35.30 -23.37
C SER A 271 18.58 36.28 -23.21
N ALA A 272 19.73 35.80 -22.74
CA ALA A 272 20.91 36.65 -22.63
C ALA A 272 21.09 37.35 -23.98
N PRO A 273 21.29 38.69 -24.00
CA PRO A 273 21.57 39.37 -25.25
C PRO A 273 22.76 38.68 -25.92
N PRO A 274 22.77 38.54 -27.25
CA PRO A 274 23.83 37.82 -27.94
C PRO A 274 25.20 38.35 -27.51
N GLU A 275 26.11 37.46 -27.13
CA GLU A 275 27.50 37.82 -26.87
C GLU A 275 28.12 38.27 -28.19
N THR A 276 28.35 39.57 -28.30
CA THR A 276 29.14 40.16 -29.38
C THR A 276 30.62 40.06 -29.02
N ALA A 277 31.48 39.91 -30.04
CA ALA A 277 32.94 39.85 -29.84
C ALA A 277 33.48 41.04 -29.01
N GLU A 278 32.82 42.19 -29.14
CA GLU A 278 33.12 43.43 -28.41
C GLU A 278 32.90 43.29 -26.89
N LYS A 279 31.84 42.59 -26.44
CA LYS A 279 31.56 42.35 -25.01
C LYS A 279 32.53 41.37 -24.35
N LEU A 280 33.09 40.44 -25.14
CA LEU A 280 34.10 39.48 -24.66
C LEU A 280 35.45 40.16 -24.39
N GLU A 281 35.75 41.25 -25.10
CA GLU A 281 36.95 42.06 -24.84
C GLU A 281 36.80 42.96 -23.61
N GLU A 282 35.61 43.51 -23.35
CA GLU A 282 35.34 44.31 -22.15
C GLU A 282 35.50 43.51 -20.84
N THR A 283 35.14 42.22 -20.85
CA THR A 283 35.31 41.33 -19.68
C THR A 283 36.74 40.84 -19.46
N ARG A 284 37.67 41.08 -20.40
CA ARG A 284 39.06 40.60 -20.29
C ARG A 284 39.92 41.46 -19.36
N TYR A 285 39.47 42.68 -19.03
CA TYR A 285 40.25 43.66 -18.28
C TYR A 285 39.57 44.14 -16.98
N THR A 286 38.50 43.48 -16.55
CA THR A 286 37.83 43.76 -15.29
C THR A 286 38.09 42.64 -14.28
N GLU A 287 39.14 42.82 -13.47
CA GLU A 287 39.27 42.19 -12.14
C GLU A 287 38.70 43.11 -11.06
#